data_AF-A0A075UUA3-F1
#
_entry.id   AF-A0A075UUA3-F1
#
_cell.length_a   1.000
_cell.length_b   1.000
_cell.length_c   1.000
_cell.angle_alpha   90.00
_cell.angle_beta   90.00
_cell.angle_gamma   90.00
#
_symmetry.space_group_name_H-M   'P 1'
#
loop_
_entity.id
_entity.type
_entity.pdbx_description
1 polymer ?
#
loop_
_entity_poly.entity_id
_entity_poly.type
_entity_poly.pdbx_seq_one_letter_code
_entity_poly.pdbx_strand_id
1 'polypeptide(L)'
;MTGHGPFDSEQGERARQTVLRLLAATGGAAGDFAGEVLTGRRRPHELLAHGPLLDEFVQDAQGWWKLVDALPAEERRRLAAEAGSSLERQIGELATLDVDDEVAELEELAAPAQGTPAPPRRTRDDDEDDDWSGRSYLEPL
;
A
#
# COMPACT_ATOMS: atom_id res chain seq x y z
N MET A 1 -2.79 1.70 31.94
CA MET A 1 -3.77 1.72 30.84
C MET A 1 -3.44 0.57 29.93
N THR A 2 -4.24 -0.49 29.94
CA THR A 2 -4.17 -1.56 28.95
C THR A 2 -4.68 -0.99 27.63
N GLY A 3 -3.78 -0.39 26.86
CA GLY A 3 -4.11 0.26 25.60
C GLY A 3 -4.54 -0.78 24.58
N HIS A 4 -5.85 -0.94 24.39
CA HIS A 4 -6.36 -1.49 23.15
C HIS A 4 -6.02 -0.48 22.05
N GLY A 5 -5.34 -0.93 21.01
CA GLY A 5 -5.10 -0.09 19.84
C GLY A 5 -6.45 0.32 19.23
N PRO A 6 -6.52 1.44 18.51
CA PRO A 6 -7.79 1.92 17.98
C PRO A 6 -8.43 0.92 17.00
N PHE A 7 -7.62 0.00 16.44
CA PHE A 7 -8.03 -1.09 15.56
C PHE A 7 -8.51 -2.37 16.27
N ASP A 8 -8.35 -2.47 17.60
CA ASP A 8 -8.82 -3.62 18.38
C ASP A 8 -10.30 -3.48 18.81
N SER A 9 -10.93 -2.35 18.47
CA SER A 9 -12.35 -2.08 18.72
C SER A 9 -13.23 -2.57 17.57
N GLU A 10 -14.53 -2.79 17.81
CA GLU A 10 -15.49 -3.06 16.73
C GLU A 10 -15.50 -1.97 15.66
N GLN A 11 -15.33 -0.71 16.08
CA GLN A 11 -15.22 0.43 15.19
C GLN A 11 -13.98 0.33 14.31
N GLY A 12 -12.84 -0.01 14.91
CA GLY A 12 -11.59 -0.26 14.21
C GLY A 12 -11.68 -1.42 13.21
N GLU A 13 -12.39 -2.49 13.57
CA GLU A 13 -12.66 -3.61 12.67
C GLU A 13 -13.51 -3.18 11.47
N ARG A 14 -14.61 -2.44 11.70
CA ARG A 14 -15.45 -1.89 10.62
C ARG A 14 -14.66 -0.97 9.71
N ALA A 15 -13.90 -0.03 10.27
CA ALA A 15 -13.04 0.87 9.51
C ALA A 15 -12.04 0.10 8.64
N ARG A 16 -11.42 -0.96 9.18
CA ARG A 16 -10.48 -1.81 8.42
C ARG A 16 -11.18 -2.52 7.25
N GLN A 17 -12.38 -3.06 7.47
CA GLN A 17 -13.17 -3.67 6.41
C GLN A 17 -13.56 -2.65 5.33
N THR A 18 -13.99 -1.45 5.72
CA THR A 18 -14.26 -0.34 4.80
C THR A 18 -13.04 -0.03 3.93
N VAL A 19 -11.88 0.17 4.55
CA VAL A 19 -10.63 0.47 3.81
C VAL A 19 -10.26 -0.64 2.84
N LEU A 20 -10.37 -1.90 3.24
CA LEU A 20 -10.08 -3.03 2.35
C LEU A 20 -11.02 -3.06 1.14
N ARG A 21 -12.30 -2.74 1.33
CA ARG A 21 -13.27 -2.66 0.21
C ARG A 21 -12.95 -1.51 -0.74
N LEU A 22 -12.64 -0.32 -0.21
CA LEU A 22 -12.23 0.82 -1.02
C LEU A 22 -10.94 0.53 -1.81
N LEU A 23 -9.92 -0.06 -1.18
CA LEU A 23 -8.68 -0.43 -1.84
C LEU A 23 -8.92 -1.48 -2.94
N ALA A 24 -9.75 -2.48 -2.69
CA ALA A 24 -10.08 -3.49 -3.70
C ALA A 24 -10.73 -2.87 -4.95
N ALA A 25 -11.51 -1.80 -4.78
CA ALA A 25 -12.14 -1.08 -5.88
C ALA A 25 -11.14 -0.25 -6.72
N THR A 26 -10.02 0.20 -6.14
CA THR A 26 -9.02 1.02 -6.86
C THR A 26 -8.07 0.22 -7.75
N GLY A 27 -7.97 -1.10 -7.54
CA GLY A 27 -6.99 -1.95 -8.23
C GLY A 27 -5.54 -1.68 -7.79
N GLY A 28 -4.56 -2.14 -8.59
CA GLY A 28 -3.13 -2.06 -8.25
C GLY A 28 -2.71 -3.04 -7.16
N ALA A 29 -1.45 -2.99 -6.72
CA ALA A 29 -0.91 -3.98 -5.78
C ALA A 29 -1.61 -3.94 -4.40
N ALA A 30 -2.00 -2.75 -3.95
CA ALA A 30 -2.79 -2.57 -2.74
C ALA A 30 -4.21 -3.13 -2.88
N GLY A 31 -4.87 -2.91 -4.03
CA GLY A 31 -6.20 -3.42 -4.30
C GLY A 31 -6.25 -4.94 -4.47
N ASP A 32 -5.27 -5.50 -5.17
CA ASP A 32 -5.14 -6.95 -5.34
C ASP A 32 -4.97 -7.65 -3.98
N PHE A 33 -4.07 -7.13 -3.13
CA PHE A 33 -3.90 -7.64 -1.77
C PHE A 33 -5.19 -7.49 -0.93
N ALA A 34 -5.87 -6.34 -1.02
CA ALA A 34 -7.11 -6.12 -0.29
C ALA A 34 -8.21 -7.10 -0.72
N GLY A 35 -8.33 -7.38 -2.02
CA GLY A 35 -9.23 -8.40 -2.56
C GLY A 35 -8.90 -9.82 -2.07
N GLU A 36 -7.62 -10.18 -1.98
CA GLU A 36 -7.18 -11.46 -1.41
C GLU A 36 -7.51 -11.60 0.09
N VAL A 37 -7.40 -10.49 0.84
CA VAL A 37 -7.79 -10.47 2.26
C VAL A 37 -9.31 -10.60 2.40
N LEU A 38 -10.10 -9.87 1.61
CA LEU A 38 -11.57 -9.93 1.65
C LEU A 38 -12.11 -11.32 1.27
N THR A 39 -11.46 -12.00 0.32
CA THR A 39 -11.81 -13.38 -0.08
C THR A 39 -11.25 -14.46 0.85
N GLY A 40 -10.51 -14.07 1.90
CA GLY A 40 -9.94 -14.98 2.91
C GLY A 40 -8.73 -15.79 2.42
N ARG A 41 -8.16 -15.47 1.27
CA ARG A 41 -6.93 -16.10 0.74
C ARG A 41 -5.68 -15.62 1.47
N ARG A 42 -5.74 -14.41 2.04
CA ARG A 42 -4.69 -13.82 2.87
C ARG A 42 -5.25 -13.22 4.16
N ARG A 43 -4.35 -12.93 5.10
CA ARG A 43 -4.60 -12.22 6.35
C ARG A 43 -3.99 -10.81 6.29
N PRO A 44 -4.58 -9.81 6.97
CA PRO A 44 -4.05 -8.44 6.97
C PRO A 44 -2.59 -8.31 7.42
N HIS A 45 -2.14 -9.15 8.36
CA HIS A 45 -0.75 -9.10 8.86
C HIS A 45 0.28 -9.65 7.86
N GLU A 46 -0.16 -10.27 6.77
CA GLU A 46 0.71 -10.77 5.69
C GLU A 46 1.09 -9.66 4.69
N LEU A 47 0.66 -8.41 4.93
CA LEU A 47 0.98 -7.23 4.13
C LEU A 47 2.49 -7.12 3.86
N LEU A 48 3.30 -7.26 4.91
CA LEU A 48 4.76 -7.13 4.83
C LEU A 48 5.45 -8.29 4.09
N ALA A 49 4.72 -9.38 3.82
CA ALA A 49 5.19 -10.50 3.00
C ALA A 49 4.74 -10.37 1.53
N HIS A 50 3.93 -9.36 1.19
CA HIS A 50 3.47 -9.12 -0.17
C HIS A 50 4.45 -8.17 -0.90
N GLY A 51 5.47 -8.75 -1.55
CA GLY A 51 6.58 -8.01 -2.18
C GLY A 51 6.16 -6.77 -2.98
N PRO A 52 5.22 -6.87 -3.95
CA PRO A 52 4.79 -5.70 -4.74
C PRO A 52 4.22 -4.55 -3.91
N LEU A 53 3.45 -4.88 -2.85
CA LEU A 53 2.82 -3.89 -1.99
C LEU A 53 3.81 -3.31 -0.97
N LEU A 54 4.75 -4.13 -0.51
CA LEU A 54 5.85 -3.65 0.33
C LEU A 54 6.72 -2.65 -0.43
N ASP A 55 7.05 -2.93 -1.70
CA ASP A 55 7.87 -2.04 -2.52
C ASP A 55 7.20 -0.68 -2.74
N GLU A 56 5.91 -0.68 -3.08
CA GLU A 56 5.09 0.54 -3.22
C GLU A 56 5.04 1.31 -1.89
N PHE A 57 4.73 0.62 -0.79
CA PHE A 57 4.67 1.22 0.54
C PHE A 57 6.00 1.84 0.97
N VAL A 58 7.13 1.18 0.70
CA VAL A 58 8.47 1.70 1.05
C VAL A 58 8.77 2.96 0.24
N GLN A 59 8.42 3.00 -1.05
CA GLN A 59 8.61 4.19 -1.88
C GLN A 59 7.79 5.37 -1.38
N ASP A 60 6.51 5.14 -1.07
CA ASP A 60 5.63 6.17 -0.55
C ASP A 60 6.08 6.66 0.83
N ALA A 61 6.44 5.75 1.74
CA ALA A 61 6.93 6.08 3.07
C ALA A 61 8.19 6.95 3.02
N GLN A 62 9.10 6.70 2.06
CA GLN A 62 10.26 7.56 1.84
C GLN A 62 9.86 8.97 1.38
N GLY A 63 8.83 9.08 0.53
CA GLY A 63 8.26 10.36 0.11
C GLY A 63 7.70 11.15 1.30
N TRP A 64 6.84 10.51 2.09
CA TRP A 64 6.24 11.10 3.29
C TRP A 64 7.28 11.51 4.33
N TRP A 65 8.29 10.68 4.57
CA TRP A 65 9.36 10.98 5.52
C TRP A 65 10.11 12.25 5.13
N LYS A 66 10.45 12.42 3.84
CA LYS A 66 11.11 13.64 3.34
C LYS A 66 10.26 14.88 3.55
N LEU A 67 8.95 14.78 3.34
CA LEU A 67 8.03 15.90 3.57
C LEU A 67 7.96 16.27 5.05
N VAL A 68 7.81 15.27 5.92
CA VAL A 68 7.75 15.50 7.37
C VAL A 68 9.07 16.06 7.91
N ASP A 69 10.21 15.54 7.45
CA ASP A 69 11.52 15.99 7.91
C ASP A 69 11.86 17.42 7.46
N ALA A 70 11.33 17.85 6.32
CA ALA A 70 11.45 19.23 5.85
C ALA A 70 10.67 20.24 6.69
N LEU A 71 9.73 19.80 7.54
CA LEU A 71 8.94 20.69 8.38
C LEU A 71 9.75 21.28 9.55
N PRO A 72 9.48 22.53 9.94
CA PRO A 72 9.99 23.11 11.18
C PRO A 72 9.71 22.21 12.40
N ALA A 73 10.64 22.20 13.36
CA ALA A 73 10.51 21.37 14.56
C ALA A 73 9.26 21.69 15.40
N GLU A 74 8.73 22.90 15.33
CA GLU A 74 7.46 23.28 15.94
C GLU A 74 6.27 22.62 15.26
N GLU A 75 6.24 22.62 13.92
CA GLU A 75 5.19 21.99 13.13
C GLU A 75 5.20 20.46 13.28
N ARG A 76 6.39 19.84 13.29
CA ARG A 76 6.53 18.40 13.58
C ARG A 76 5.98 18.04 14.95
N ARG A 77 6.24 18.87 15.98
CA ARG A 77 5.70 18.66 17.33
C ARG A 77 4.19 18.81 17.37
N ARG A 78 3.63 19.80 16.67
CA ARG A 78 2.18 19.98 16.56
C ARG A 78 1.52 18.78 15.88
N LEU A 79 2.05 18.35 14.75
CA LEU A 79 1.57 17.17 14.03
C LEU A 79 1.60 15.91 14.90
N ALA A 80 2.69 15.68 15.63
CA ALA A 80 2.80 14.54 16.53
C ALA A 80 1.77 14.58 17.67
N ALA A 81 1.46 15.77 18.19
CA ALA A 81 0.45 15.94 19.24
C ALA A 81 -0.98 15.68 18.75
N GLU A 82 -1.27 15.98 17.47
CA GLU A 82 -2.60 15.84 16.86
C GLU A 82 -2.81 14.48 16.16
N ALA A 83 -1.73 13.73 15.90
CA ALA A 83 -1.80 12.50 15.11
C ALA A 83 -2.75 11.45 15.71
N GLY A 84 -2.73 11.27 17.04
CA GLY A 84 -3.58 10.28 17.71
C GLY A 84 -5.08 10.58 17.58
N SER A 85 -5.48 11.81 17.91
CA SER A 85 -6.89 12.21 17.82
C SER A 85 -7.38 12.31 16.37
N SER A 86 -6.50 12.71 15.43
CA SER A 86 -6.83 12.67 14.01
C SER A 86 -7.03 11.23 13.52
N LEU A 87 -6.21 10.29 13.96
CA LEU A 87 -6.36 8.87 13.59
C LEU A 87 -7.67 8.30 14.13
N GLU A 88 -8.01 8.55 15.40
CA GLU A 88 -9.27 8.11 16.00
C GLU A 88 -10.49 8.68 15.25
N ARG A 89 -10.44 9.97 14.88
CA ARG A 89 -11.49 10.59 14.09
C ARG A 89 -11.65 9.91 12.72
N GLN A 90 -10.55 9.68 12.00
CA GLN A 90 -10.58 9.02 10.69
C GLN A 90 -11.10 7.58 10.78
N ILE A 91 -10.71 6.83 11.81
CA ILE A 91 -11.29 5.50 12.08
C ILE A 91 -12.79 5.61 12.32
N GLY A 92 -13.23 6.63 13.05
CA GLY A 92 -14.65 6.89 13.27
C GLY A 92 -15.42 7.17 11.97
N GLU A 93 -14.88 8.04 11.13
CA GLU A 93 -15.44 8.38 9.81
C GLU A 93 -15.55 7.14 8.92
N LEU A 94 -14.45 6.38 8.78
CA LEU A 94 -14.40 5.15 7.98
C LEU A 94 -15.34 4.06 8.49
N ALA A 95 -15.54 3.97 9.81
CA ALA A 95 -16.45 2.98 10.39
C ALA A 95 -17.93 3.29 10.13
N THR A 96 -18.26 4.53 9.77
CA THR A 96 -19.63 4.98 9.48
C THR A 96 -19.88 5.26 8.00
N LEU A 97 -18.85 5.16 7.17
CA LEU A 97 -18.92 5.43 5.74
C LEU A 97 -19.83 4.41 5.05
N ASP A 98 -20.71 4.88 4.17
CA ASP A 98 -21.47 4.02 3.26
C ASP A 98 -20.54 3.52 2.15
N VAL A 99 -19.82 2.44 2.46
CA VAL A 99 -18.79 1.91 1.58
C VAL A 99 -19.35 1.37 0.26
N ASP A 100 -20.63 1.02 0.20
CA ASP A 100 -21.23 0.48 -1.03
C ASP A 100 -21.38 1.58 -2.09
N ASP A 101 -21.78 2.79 -1.67
CA ASP A 101 -21.89 3.98 -2.54
C ASP A 101 -20.50 4.42 -3.04
N GLU A 102 -19.54 4.54 -2.12
CA GLU A 102 -18.17 4.97 -2.43
C GLU A 102 -17.43 3.97 -3.34
N VAL A 103 -17.63 2.66 -3.14
CA VAL A 103 -17.07 1.64 -4.03
C VAL A 103 -17.67 1.76 -5.43
N ALA A 104 -18.98 2.00 -5.55
CA ALA A 104 -19.63 2.16 -6.85
C ALA A 104 -19.07 3.38 -7.61
N GLU A 105 -18.86 4.51 -6.93
CA GLU A 105 -18.22 5.69 -7.52
C GLU A 105 -16.78 5.40 -7.96
N LEU A 106 -15.99 4.71 -7.14
CA LEU A 106 -14.61 4.35 -7.47
C LEU A 106 -14.53 3.40 -8.66
N GLU A 107 -15.42 2.40 -8.73
CA GLU A 107 -15.50 1.47 -9.86
C GLU A 107 -15.90 2.20 -11.16
N GLU A 108 -16.82 3.16 -11.09
CA GLU A 108 -17.18 4.02 -12.24
C GLU A 108 -15.98 4.84 -12.73
N LEU A 109 -15.20 5.41 -11.82
CA LEU A 109 -13.98 6.16 -12.15
C LEU A 109 -12.86 5.27 -12.70
N ALA A 110 -12.80 4.00 -12.28
CA ALA A 110 -11.81 3.03 -12.75
C ALA A 110 -12.17 2.40 -14.11
N ALA A 111 -13.46 2.32 -14.45
CA ALA A 111 -13.96 1.77 -15.71
C ALA A 111 -13.33 2.38 -16.99
N PRO A 112 -13.11 3.72 -17.12
CA PRO A 112 -12.46 4.29 -18.30
C PRO A 112 -10.99 3.91 -18.46
N ALA A 113 -10.29 3.49 -17.39
CA ALA A 113 -8.89 3.08 -17.46
C ALA A 113 -8.69 1.65 -17.99
N GLN A 114 -9.69 0.77 -17.86
CA GLN A 114 -9.61 -0.64 -18.31
C GLN A 114 -9.78 -0.84 -19.82
N GLY A 115 -10.16 0.21 -20.57
CA GLY A 115 -10.28 0.17 -22.02
C GLY A 115 -8.98 0.37 -22.80
N THR A 116 -7.87 0.70 -22.11
CA THR A 116 -6.57 0.87 -22.77
C THR A 116 -5.83 -0.48 -22.71
N PRO A 117 -5.62 -1.18 -23.84
CA PRO A 117 -4.82 -2.39 -23.82
C PRO A 117 -3.44 -2.05 -23.25
N ALA A 118 -3.02 -2.80 -22.23
CA ALA A 118 -1.69 -2.67 -21.67
C ALA A 118 -0.67 -2.68 -22.83
N PRO A 119 0.28 -1.74 -22.89
CA PRO A 119 1.31 -1.77 -23.91
C PRO A 119 1.97 -3.16 -23.85
N PRO A 120 2.17 -3.84 -25.00
CA PRO A 120 2.71 -5.18 -25.00
C PRO A 120 4.03 -5.16 -24.22
N ARG A 121 4.08 -5.96 -23.15
CA ARG A 121 5.34 -6.26 -22.47
C ARG A 121 6.27 -6.74 -23.57
N ARG A 122 7.30 -5.96 -23.89
CA ARG A 122 8.38 -6.42 -24.75
C ARG A 122 8.88 -7.71 -24.12
N THR A 123 8.66 -8.83 -24.79
CA THR A 123 9.48 -10.02 -24.61
C THR A 123 10.90 -9.51 -24.68
N ARG A 124 11.60 -9.56 -23.54
CA ARG A 124 13.04 -9.40 -23.51
C ARG A 124 13.54 -10.62 -24.26
N ASP A 125 13.84 -10.43 -25.54
CA ASP A 125 14.60 -11.42 -26.30
C ASP A 125 15.91 -11.60 -25.54
N ASP A 126 16.04 -12.76 -24.91
CA ASP A 126 17.30 -13.39 -24.57
C ASP A 126 18.07 -13.54 -25.88
N ASP A 127 19.13 -12.75 -26.07
CA ASP A 127 20.22 -13.02 -27.02
C ASP A 127 21.34 -11.97 -26.83
N GLU A 128 21.95 -11.91 -25.64
CA GLU A 128 23.32 -11.43 -25.51
C GLU A 128 24.05 -12.32 -24.47
N ASP A 129 24.56 -13.43 -25.00
CA ASP A 129 25.65 -14.21 -24.43
C ASP A 129 26.89 -13.30 -24.23
N ASP A 130 26.93 -12.56 -23.12
CA ASP A 130 28.17 -11.97 -22.64
C ASP A 130 28.88 -13.00 -21.75
N ASP A 131 29.90 -13.58 -22.35
CA ASP A 131 30.78 -14.63 -21.85
C ASP A 131 31.54 -14.22 -20.57
N TRP A 132 30.93 -14.45 -19.40
CA TRP A 132 31.56 -14.29 -18.09
C TRP A 132 32.53 -15.43 -17.71
N SER A 133 32.99 -16.25 -18.66
CA SER A 133 33.89 -17.39 -18.37
C SER A 133 35.40 -17.07 -18.42
N GLY A 134 35.79 -15.83 -18.72
CA GLY A 134 37.20 -15.44 -18.89
C GLY A 134 37.98 -14.96 -17.65
N ARG A 135 37.36 -14.83 -16.46
CA ARG A 135 38.10 -14.42 -15.24
C ARG A 135 38.83 -15.61 -14.63
N SER A 136 39.99 -15.93 -15.19
CA SER A 136 40.96 -16.84 -14.59
C SER A 136 41.48 -16.26 -13.28
N TYR A 137 40.97 -16.78 -12.16
CA TYR A 137 41.60 -16.66 -10.85
C TYR A 137 42.86 -17.53 -10.84
N LEU A 138 44.03 -16.93 -11.06
CA LEU A 138 45.34 -17.47 -10.66
C LEU A 138 46.41 -16.36 -10.78
N GLU A 139 46.82 -15.82 -9.62
CA GLU A 139 48.13 -15.20 -9.35
C GLU A 139 49.29 -16.16 -9.72
N PRO A 140 50.61 -15.81 -9.63
CA PRO A 140 51.29 -14.56 -9.24
C PRO A 140 52.45 -14.15 -10.20
N LEU A 141 53.12 -13.02 -9.94
CA LEU A 141 54.60 -12.89 -9.90
C LEU A 141 54.99 -11.55 -9.27
#